data_AF-A0A2V5QCC7-F1
#
_entry.id   AF-A0A2V5QCC7-F1
#
_cell.length_a   1.000
_cell.length_b   1.000
_cell.length_c   1.000
_cell.angle_alpha   90.00
_cell.angle_beta   90.00
_cell.angle_gamma   90.00
#
_symmetry.space_group_name_H-M   'P 1'
#
loop_
_entity.id
_entity.type
_entity.pdbx_description
1 polymer ?
#
loop_
_entity_poly.entity_id
_entity_poly.type
_entity_poly.pdbx_seq_one_letter_code
_entity_poly.pdbx_strand_id
1 'polypeptide(L)'
;MGPLAFQFFSIAMAVSFFPIVSLSGALSTGQRYRLNFVDVDGNPLSTADGHVTVLVLTTTADREKARTVGDRVPDYCLGNPNYRMITILDFTRRHTQIGREIATMLVRHHLDEEAKRLQARYDEKKIARHARGDIFTVTDFDGTVSSQLSGQSSAANFRVFVFARNGELLQQWDDVPSAAELAVVVKEP
;
A
#
# COMPACT_ATOMS: atom_id res chain seq x y z
N MET A 1 -27.87 45.69 32.75
CA MET A 1 -26.54 45.51 32.13
C MET A 1 -25.85 44.37 32.86
N GLY A 2 -25.39 43.35 32.12
CA GLY A 2 -25.12 41.98 32.57
C GLY A 2 -23.86 41.76 33.43
N PRO A 3 -23.34 40.51 33.57
CA PRO A 3 -23.54 39.35 32.69
C PRO A 3 -24.03 38.05 33.34
N LEU A 4 -24.54 37.17 32.46
CA LEU A 4 -24.87 35.76 32.68
C LEU A 4 -23.62 34.95 33.07
N ALA A 5 -23.76 34.10 34.08
CA ALA A 5 -22.77 33.10 34.45
C ALA A 5 -22.77 31.97 33.40
N PHE A 6 -21.79 31.98 32.49
CA PHE A 6 -21.51 30.86 31.61
C PHE A 6 -20.73 29.78 32.38
N GLN A 7 -21.40 28.69 32.72
CA GLN A 7 -20.74 27.47 33.18
C GLN A 7 -20.04 26.81 31.99
N PHE A 8 -18.71 26.83 31.98
CA PHE A 8 -17.93 26.08 31.00
C PHE A 8 -17.97 24.59 31.36
N PHE A 9 -18.68 23.80 30.55
CA PHE A 9 -18.49 22.35 30.48
C PHE A 9 -17.15 22.08 29.79
N SER A 10 -16.12 21.71 30.55
CA SER A 10 -14.87 21.17 29.98
C SER A 10 -15.10 19.72 29.55
N ILE A 11 -15.23 19.50 28.24
CA ILE A 11 -15.15 18.16 27.64
C ILE A 11 -13.67 17.76 27.64
N ALA A 12 -13.28 16.86 28.55
CA ALA A 12 -11.99 16.20 28.50
C ALA A 12 -11.97 15.28 27.26
N MET A 13 -11.39 15.73 26.15
CA MET A 13 -11.00 14.82 25.07
C MET A 13 -9.88 13.94 25.60
N ALA A 14 -10.20 12.69 25.93
CA ALA A 14 -9.21 11.65 26.09
C ALA A 14 -8.53 11.45 24.74
N VAL A 15 -7.39 12.11 24.54
CA VAL A 15 -6.49 11.80 23.43
C VAL A 15 -5.89 10.44 23.75
N SER A 16 -6.43 9.38 23.15
CA SER A 16 -5.80 8.07 23.15
C SER A 16 -4.48 8.17 22.39
N PHE A 17 -3.41 8.47 23.11
CA PHE A 17 -2.04 8.30 22.64
C PHE A 17 -1.79 6.79 22.51
N PHE A 18 -2.09 6.22 21.35
CA PHE A 18 -1.48 4.95 21.00
C PHE A 18 0.03 5.20 20.90
N PRO A 19 0.88 4.39 21.55
CA PRO A 19 2.32 4.53 21.40
C PRO A 19 2.64 4.32 19.91
N ILE A 20 3.20 5.35 19.29
CA ILE A 20 3.89 5.20 18.01
C ILE A 20 5.16 4.44 18.36
N VAL A 21 5.09 3.10 18.33
CA VAL A 21 6.28 2.28 18.42
C VAL A 21 7.11 2.60 17.20
N SER A 22 8.27 3.25 17.40
CA SER A 22 9.28 3.36 16.36
C SER A 22 9.72 1.96 15.97
N LEU A 23 9.28 1.49 14.80
CA LEU A 23 9.68 0.21 14.22
C LEU A 23 11.15 0.32 13.79
N SER A 24 12.07 -0.13 14.64
CA SER A 24 13.47 -0.37 14.23
C SER A 24 13.78 -1.85 14.01
N GLY A 25 12.78 -2.65 13.66
CA GLY A 25 12.92 -4.07 13.30
C GLY A 25 12.19 -4.39 11.99
N ALA A 26 12.65 -5.42 11.27
CA ALA A 26 11.92 -5.95 10.13
C ALA A 26 10.52 -6.41 10.56
N LEU A 27 9.53 -6.23 9.68
CA LEU A 27 8.17 -6.67 9.96
C LEU A 27 8.14 -8.18 10.23
N SER A 28 7.33 -8.58 11.21
CA SER A 28 7.20 -9.97 11.64
C SER A 28 5.83 -10.50 11.27
N THR A 29 5.78 -11.70 10.68
CA THR A 29 4.53 -12.40 10.39
C THR A 29 3.70 -12.61 11.67
N GLY A 30 2.38 -12.48 11.56
CA GLY A 30 1.41 -12.59 12.67
C GLY A 30 1.27 -11.32 13.53
N GLN A 31 2.06 -10.27 13.25
CA GLN A 31 1.92 -8.98 13.93
C GLN A 31 1.04 -8.02 13.13
N ARG A 32 0.31 -7.15 13.83
CA ARG A 32 -0.57 -6.14 13.22
C ARG A 32 0.15 -4.82 13.03
N TYR A 33 0.09 -4.32 11.81
CA TYR A 33 0.66 -3.05 11.40
C TYR A 33 -0.41 -2.21 10.70
N ARG A 34 -0.64 -1.00 11.22
CA ARG A 34 -1.38 0.05 10.52
C ARG A 34 -0.38 0.99 9.87
N LEU A 35 -0.05 0.69 8.62
CA LEU A 35 0.72 1.58 7.78
C LEU A 35 -0.26 2.46 7.01
N ASN A 36 0.09 3.74 6.83
CA ASN A 36 -0.76 4.71 6.13
C ASN A 36 0.05 5.35 5.01
N PHE A 37 -0.59 5.52 3.86
CA PHE A 37 0.04 6.05 2.66
C PHE A 37 -0.91 7.01 1.96
N VAL A 38 -0.35 7.82 1.07
CA VAL A 38 -1.11 8.58 0.08
C VAL A 38 -0.58 8.14 -1.28
N ASP A 39 -1.48 7.64 -2.14
CA ASP A 39 -1.10 7.21 -3.47
C ASP A 39 -0.81 8.40 -4.40
N VAL A 40 -0.36 8.11 -5.61
CA VAL A 40 -0.09 9.13 -6.61
C VAL A 40 -1.32 9.94 -6.97
N ASP A 41 -2.54 9.44 -6.81
CA ASP A 41 -3.77 10.17 -7.12
C ASP A 41 -4.30 10.99 -5.93
N GLY A 42 -3.65 10.92 -4.77
CA GLY A 42 -4.04 11.61 -3.55
C GLY A 42 -5.00 10.82 -2.66
N ASN A 43 -5.24 9.54 -2.94
CA ASN A 43 -6.10 8.70 -2.12
C ASN A 43 -5.36 8.23 -0.86
N PRO A 44 -5.96 8.40 0.34
CA PRO A 44 -5.41 7.81 1.55
C PRO A 44 -5.62 6.29 1.54
N LEU A 45 -4.55 5.54 1.84
CA LEU A 45 -4.54 4.09 1.89
C LEU A 45 -4.04 3.61 3.26
N SER A 46 -4.52 2.44 3.69
CA SER A 46 -3.96 1.76 4.86
C SER A 46 -3.89 0.25 4.64
N THR A 47 -2.99 -0.41 5.37
CA THR A 47 -2.97 -1.88 5.50
C THR A 47 -4.05 -2.42 6.45
N ALA A 48 -4.69 -1.55 7.24
CA ALA A 48 -5.63 -1.92 8.29
C ALA A 48 -6.99 -1.20 8.15
N ASP A 49 -7.49 -1.10 6.92
CA ASP A 49 -8.77 -0.45 6.55
C ASP A 49 -9.80 -1.43 5.96
N GLY A 50 -9.67 -2.73 6.27
CA GLY A 50 -10.67 -3.75 5.91
C GLY A 50 -10.38 -4.55 4.64
N HIS A 51 -9.25 -4.29 3.96
CA HIS A 51 -8.85 -4.99 2.74
C HIS A 51 -7.76 -6.02 3.02
N VAL A 52 -7.85 -7.20 2.40
CA VAL A 52 -6.66 -8.05 2.23
C VAL A 52 -5.76 -7.34 1.21
N THR A 53 -4.54 -6.99 1.63
CA THR A 53 -3.67 -6.10 0.87
C THR A 53 -2.40 -6.83 0.44
N VAL A 54 -2.20 -6.97 -0.88
CA VAL A 54 -0.91 -7.33 -1.45
C VAL A 54 -0.11 -6.04 -1.62
N LEU A 55 0.97 -5.87 -0.86
CA LEU A 55 1.83 -4.70 -0.92
C LEU A 55 3.18 -5.09 -1.54
N VAL A 56 3.60 -4.38 -2.58
CA VAL A 56 4.89 -4.58 -3.26
C VAL A 56 5.76 -3.36 -3.02
N LEU A 57 6.86 -3.51 -2.28
CA LEU A 57 7.93 -2.53 -2.22
C LEU A 57 8.88 -2.80 -3.37
N THR A 58 9.19 -1.78 -4.17
CA THR A 58 10.02 -1.94 -5.37
C THR A 58 10.72 -0.65 -5.77
N THR A 59 11.68 -0.73 -6.69
CA THR A 59 12.25 0.42 -7.39
C THR A 59 11.74 0.46 -8.84
N THR A 60 12.02 1.55 -9.56
CA THR A 60 11.69 1.63 -10.99
C THR A 60 12.43 0.60 -11.85
N ALA A 61 13.56 0.06 -11.38
CA ALA A 61 14.32 -0.99 -12.07
C ALA A 61 13.62 -2.35 -12.01
N ASP A 62 12.82 -2.59 -10.97
CA ASP A 62 12.13 -3.87 -10.71
C ASP A 62 10.64 -3.82 -11.11
N ARG A 63 10.28 -2.94 -12.06
CA ARG A 63 8.92 -2.78 -12.58
C ARG A 63 8.32 -4.10 -13.07
N GLU A 64 9.09 -4.88 -13.83
CA GLU A 64 8.61 -6.17 -14.37
C GLU A 64 8.33 -7.19 -13.27
N LYS A 65 9.07 -7.15 -12.16
CA LYS A 65 8.79 -7.98 -10.99
C LYS A 65 7.46 -7.60 -10.35
N ALA A 66 7.23 -6.30 -10.12
CA ALA A 66 5.98 -5.80 -9.57
C ALA A 66 4.78 -6.15 -10.46
N ARG A 67 4.94 -6.01 -11.79
CA ARG A 67 3.95 -6.48 -12.76
C ARG A 67 3.67 -7.97 -12.62
N THR A 68 4.72 -8.78 -12.54
CA THR A 68 4.60 -10.24 -12.39
C THR A 68 3.85 -10.62 -11.12
N VAL A 69 4.03 -9.90 -10.00
CA VAL A 69 3.22 -10.11 -8.78
C VAL A 69 1.75 -9.87 -9.09
N GLY A 70 1.41 -8.74 -9.71
CA GLY A 70 0.03 -8.41 -10.07
C GLY A 70 -0.60 -9.44 -11.02
N ASP A 71 0.16 -9.95 -11.98
CA ASP A 71 -0.31 -11.00 -12.89
C ASP A 71 -0.57 -12.32 -12.16
N ARG A 72 0.21 -12.62 -11.11
CA ARG A 72 0.06 -13.82 -10.26
C ARG A 72 -1.05 -13.70 -9.21
N VAL A 73 -1.63 -12.51 -8.99
CA VAL A 73 -2.79 -12.35 -8.12
C VAL A 73 -3.94 -13.21 -8.67
N PRO A 74 -4.63 -14.00 -7.82
CA PRO A 74 -5.73 -14.85 -8.25
C PRO A 74 -6.90 -14.05 -8.83
N ASP A 75 -7.59 -14.63 -9.82
CA ASP A 75 -8.71 -13.97 -10.51
C ASP A 75 -9.84 -13.52 -9.56
N TYR A 76 -10.12 -14.26 -8.48
CA TYR A 76 -11.19 -13.92 -7.53
C TYR A 76 -10.91 -12.65 -6.69
N CYS A 77 -9.66 -12.15 -6.72
CA CYS A 77 -9.29 -10.88 -6.10
C CYS A 77 -9.59 -9.69 -7.03
N LEU A 78 -9.61 -9.91 -8.34
CA LEU A 78 -9.78 -8.83 -9.32
C LEU A 78 -11.19 -8.26 -9.25
N GLY A 79 -11.29 -6.92 -9.24
CA GLY A 79 -12.56 -6.20 -9.10
C GLY A 79 -13.25 -6.34 -7.74
N ASN A 80 -12.74 -7.20 -6.85
CA ASN A 80 -13.37 -7.50 -5.57
C ASN A 80 -12.94 -6.46 -4.53
N PRO A 81 -13.88 -5.67 -3.97
CA PRO A 81 -13.56 -4.58 -3.05
C PRO A 81 -12.96 -5.04 -1.71
N ASN A 82 -12.92 -6.35 -1.42
CA ASN A 82 -12.24 -6.86 -0.23
C ASN A 82 -10.72 -7.01 -0.41
N TYR A 83 -10.21 -6.87 -1.63
CA TYR A 83 -8.81 -7.04 -1.96
C TYR A 83 -8.23 -5.74 -2.52
N ARG A 84 -6.93 -5.53 -2.29
CA ARG A 84 -6.21 -4.38 -2.81
C ARG A 84 -4.78 -4.77 -3.15
N MET A 85 -4.26 -4.21 -4.24
CA MET A 85 -2.84 -4.24 -4.54
C MET A 85 -2.25 -2.83 -4.45
N ILE A 86 -1.22 -2.66 -3.62
CA ILE A 86 -0.48 -1.40 -3.46
C ILE A 86 0.96 -1.62 -3.89
N THR A 87 1.48 -0.78 -4.78
CA THR A 87 2.90 -0.73 -5.13
C THR A 87 3.55 0.49 -4.48
N ILE A 88 4.54 0.30 -3.64
CA ILE A 88 5.39 1.36 -3.10
C ILE A 88 6.64 1.45 -3.97
N LEU A 89 6.83 2.59 -4.62
CA LEU A 89 8.05 2.91 -5.36
C LEU A 89 9.03 3.66 -4.47
N ASP A 90 10.13 3.00 -4.13
CA ASP A 90 11.25 3.62 -3.44
C ASP A 90 12.00 4.56 -4.41
N PHE A 91 11.92 5.86 -4.12
CA PHE A 91 12.61 6.94 -4.82
C PHE A 91 13.69 7.57 -3.95
N THR A 92 14.30 6.85 -2.99
CA THR A 92 15.28 7.37 -2.01
C THR A 92 16.58 7.86 -2.67
N ARG A 93 16.46 8.94 -3.42
CA ARG A 93 17.46 9.76 -4.09
C ARG A 93 17.07 11.22 -3.85
N ARG A 94 18.04 12.12 -3.84
CA ARG A 94 17.76 13.55 -3.61
C ARG A 94 16.96 14.12 -4.79
N HIS A 95 15.67 14.36 -4.57
CA HIS A 95 14.78 15.03 -5.50
C HIS A 95 14.36 16.41 -4.96
N THR A 96 14.38 17.44 -5.81
CA THR A 96 13.73 18.73 -5.52
C THR A 96 12.22 18.56 -5.54
N GLN A 97 11.46 19.49 -4.96
CA GLN A 97 9.99 19.43 -4.99
C GLN A 97 9.44 19.35 -6.43
N ILE A 98 9.97 20.18 -7.34
CA ILE A 98 9.62 20.15 -8.77
C ILE A 98 9.96 18.77 -9.38
N GLY A 99 11.10 18.19 -9.01
CA GLY A 99 11.49 16.85 -9.45
C GLY A 99 10.53 15.76 -8.97
N ARG A 100 10.00 15.88 -7.74
CA ARG A 100 9.00 14.95 -7.18
C ARG A 100 7.67 15.02 -7.94
N GLU A 101 7.22 16.22 -8.29
CA GLU A 101 5.98 16.43 -9.07
C GLU A 101 6.08 15.81 -10.48
N ILE A 102 7.21 16.03 -11.16
CA ILE A 102 7.47 15.44 -12.49
C ILE A 102 7.53 13.91 -12.39
N ALA A 103 8.26 13.37 -11.41
CA ALA A 103 8.36 11.93 -11.20
C ALA A 103 6.97 11.32 -10.91
N THR A 104 6.16 11.96 -10.08
CA THR A 104 4.78 11.52 -9.78
C THR A 104 3.92 11.50 -11.04
N MET A 105 4.01 12.52 -11.91
CA MET A 105 3.29 12.55 -13.18
C MET A 105 3.67 11.36 -14.08
N LEU A 106 4.98 11.06 -14.17
CA LEU A 106 5.46 9.91 -14.95
C LEU A 106 4.98 8.57 -14.36
N VAL A 107 4.94 8.46 -13.03
CA VAL A 107 4.40 7.28 -12.35
C VAL A 107 2.90 7.13 -12.62
N ARG A 108 2.11 8.21 -12.56
CA ARG A 108 0.68 8.18 -12.91
C ARG A 108 0.46 7.70 -14.34
N HIS A 109 1.17 8.28 -15.31
CA HIS A 109 1.07 7.86 -16.71
C HIS A 109 1.39 6.37 -16.87
N HIS A 110 2.44 5.90 -16.21
CA HIS A 110 2.79 4.48 -16.23
C HIS A 110 1.69 3.61 -15.59
N LEU A 111 1.13 4.03 -14.46
CA LEU A 111 0.03 3.33 -13.79
C LEU A 111 -1.20 3.24 -14.71
N ASP A 112 -1.50 4.27 -15.49
CA ASP A 112 -2.58 4.26 -16.48
C ASP A 112 -2.34 3.23 -17.60
N GLU A 113 -1.09 3.09 -18.07
CA GLU A 113 -0.73 2.04 -19.04
C GLU A 113 -0.85 0.62 -18.47
N GLU A 114 -0.46 0.40 -17.20
CA GLU A 114 -0.69 -0.89 -16.55
C GLU A 114 -2.18 -1.17 -16.34
N ALA A 115 -2.97 -0.14 -16.03
CA ALA A 115 -4.41 -0.28 -15.92
C ALA A 115 -5.07 -0.67 -17.25
N LYS A 116 -4.63 -0.09 -18.38
CA LYS A 116 -5.11 -0.51 -19.71
C LYS A 116 -4.80 -1.98 -20.00
N ARG A 117 -3.59 -2.43 -19.65
CA ARG A 117 -3.19 -3.84 -19.77
C ARG A 117 -4.06 -4.75 -18.88
N LEU A 118 -4.25 -4.35 -17.62
CA LEU A 118 -5.08 -5.10 -16.67
C LEU A 118 -6.55 -5.12 -17.08
N GLN A 119 -7.05 -4.05 -17.71
CA GLN A 119 -8.42 -3.95 -18.21
C GLN A 119 -8.73 -5.08 -19.21
N ALA A 120 -7.77 -5.47 -20.06
CA ALA A 120 -7.98 -6.60 -20.97
C ALA A 120 -8.30 -7.92 -20.23
N ARG A 121 -7.64 -8.17 -19.08
CA ARG A 121 -7.94 -9.32 -18.20
C ARG A 121 -9.31 -9.15 -17.52
N TYR A 122 -9.67 -7.93 -17.14
CA TYR A 122 -11.00 -7.66 -16.56
C TYR A 122 -12.12 -7.93 -17.57
N ASP A 123 -11.94 -7.48 -18.82
CA ASP A 123 -12.90 -7.67 -19.91
C ASP A 123 -13.06 -9.15 -20.24
N GLU A 124 -11.96 -9.91 -20.33
CA GLU A 124 -11.98 -11.38 -20.54
C GLU A 124 -12.77 -12.08 -19.43
N LYS A 125 -12.62 -11.64 -18.18
CA LYS A 125 -13.31 -12.18 -17.00
C LYS A 125 -14.70 -11.57 -16.78
N LYS A 126 -15.14 -10.67 -17.67
CA LYS A 126 -16.44 -9.96 -17.60
C LYS A 126 -16.61 -9.19 -16.29
N ILE A 127 -15.53 -8.64 -15.75
CA ILE A 127 -15.54 -7.77 -14.58
C ILE A 127 -15.93 -6.36 -15.05
N ALA A 128 -17.11 -5.89 -14.65
CA ALA A 128 -17.63 -4.59 -15.07
C ALA A 128 -16.89 -3.37 -14.46
N ARG A 129 -16.07 -3.60 -13.42
CA ARG A 129 -15.30 -2.55 -12.75
C ARG A 129 -14.12 -2.11 -13.60
N HIS A 130 -13.75 -0.83 -13.49
CA HIS A 130 -12.57 -0.31 -14.17
C HIS A 130 -11.28 -0.67 -13.43
N ALA A 131 -10.34 -1.32 -14.12
CA ALA A 131 -9.11 -1.86 -13.53
C ALA A 131 -8.23 -0.80 -12.85
N ARG A 132 -8.24 0.45 -13.35
CA ARG A 132 -7.46 1.55 -12.75
C ARG A 132 -7.86 1.85 -11.31
N GLY A 133 -9.10 1.55 -10.93
CA GLY A 133 -9.63 1.74 -9.57
C GLY A 133 -9.29 0.60 -8.60
N ASP A 134 -8.48 -0.37 -9.02
CA ASP A 134 -8.07 -1.54 -8.23
C ASP A 134 -6.54 -1.67 -8.07
N ILE A 135 -5.78 -0.80 -8.74
CA ILE A 135 -4.32 -0.73 -8.61
C ILE A 135 -3.90 0.64 -8.07
N PHE A 136 -3.00 0.61 -7.10
CA PHE A 136 -2.57 1.81 -6.38
C PHE A 136 -1.05 1.87 -6.34
N THR A 137 -0.49 3.06 -6.55
CA THR A 137 0.96 3.27 -6.47
C THR A 137 1.26 4.43 -5.54
N VAL A 138 2.20 4.24 -4.63
CA VAL A 138 2.73 5.25 -3.71
C VAL A 138 4.16 5.55 -4.12
N THR A 139 4.55 6.82 -4.09
CA THR A 139 5.94 7.24 -4.33
C THR A 139 6.58 7.62 -3.01
N ASP A 140 7.63 6.89 -2.62
CA ASP A 140 8.34 7.10 -1.36
C ASP A 140 9.64 7.88 -1.61
N PHE A 141 9.53 9.21 -1.60
CA PHE A 141 10.65 10.11 -1.90
C PHE A 141 11.55 10.40 -0.71
N ASP A 142 11.11 10.13 0.52
CA ASP A 142 11.85 10.39 1.75
C ASP A 142 12.26 9.11 2.48
N GLY A 143 11.84 7.94 1.99
CA GLY A 143 12.19 6.64 2.57
C GLY A 143 11.39 6.34 3.83
N THR A 144 10.36 7.12 4.17
CA THR A 144 9.58 6.92 5.39
C THR A 144 8.79 5.62 5.31
N VAL A 145 8.24 5.29 4.13
CA VAL A 145 7.46 4.07 3.96
C VAL A 145 8.38 2.85 3.86
N SER A 146 9.42 2.93 3.05
CA SER A 146 10.39 1.87 2.84
C SER A 146 11.12 1.54 4.14
N SER A 147 11.47 2.52 4.99
CA SER A 147 12.09 2.25 6.30
C SER A 147 11.16 1.48 7.25
N GLN A 148 9.86 1.75 7.24
CA GLN A 148 8.87 1.00 8.03
C GLN A 148 8.71 -0.45 7.55
N LEU A 149 8.85 -0.68 6.25
CA LEU A 149 8.69 -2.00 5.60
C LEU A 149 9.97 -2.84 5.61
N SER A 150 11.13 -2.20 5.48
CA SER A 150 12.43 -2.85 5.30
C SER A 150 13.17 -3.11 6.61
N GLY A 151 12.79 -2.44 7.70
CA GLY A 151 13.49 -2.53 8.98
C GLY A 151 14.98 -2.16 8.82
N GLN A 152 15.89 -2.95 9.40
CA GLN A 152 17.34 -2.73 9.28
C GLN A 152 17.97 -3.25 7.97
N SER A 153 17.22 -3.99 7.15
CA SER A 153 17.75 -4.53 5.89
C SER A 153 17.48 -3.56 4.75
N SER A 154 18.40 -2.61 4.57
CA SER A 154 18.44 -1.70 3.42
C SER A 154 18.73 -2.41 2.08
N ALA A 155 18.94 -3.73 2.06
CA ALA A 155 19.49 -4.44 0.92
C ALA A 155 18.43 -4.98 -0.07
N ALA A 156 17.18 -5.12 0.34
CA ALA A 156 16.12 -5.65 -0.53
C ALA A 156 15.40 -4.50 -1.25
N ASN A 157 15.81 -4.22 -2.48
CA ASN A 157 15.15 -3.25 -3.38
C ASN A 157 13.75 -3.71 -3.84
N PHE A 158 13.40 -4.97 -3.58
CA PHE A 158 12.13 -5.58 -3.92
C PHE A 158 11.65 -6.47 -2.77
N ARG A 159 10.38 -6.33 -2.38
CA ARG A 159 9.73 -7.20 -1.39
C ARG A 159 8.23 -7.23 -1.60
N VAL A 160 7.62 -8.38 -1.36
CA VAL A 160 6.16 -8.56 -1.38
C VAL A 160 5.68 -8.86 0.02
N PHE A 161 4.57 -8.26 0.41
CA PHE A 161 3.89 -8.47 1.69
C PHE A 161 2.42 -8.77 1.42
N VAL A 162 1.81 -9.60 2.26
CA VAL A 162 0.36 -9.79 2.29
C VAL A 162 -0.14 -9.46 3.68
N PHE A 163 -1.04 -8.49 3.77
CA PHE A 163 -1.72 -8.11 5.00
C PHE A 163 -3.17 -8.59 5.00
N ALA A 164 -3.63 -9.11 6.13
CA ALA A 164 -5.04 -9.39 6.39
C ALA A 164 -5.84 -8.09 6.57
N ARG A 165 -7.17 -8.20 6.62
CA ARG A 165 -8.09 -7.04 6.70
C ARG A 165 -7.86 -6.13 7.90
N ASN A 166 -7.32 -6.68 8.98
CA ASN A 166 -7.04 -6.00 10.24
C ASN A 166 -5.61 -5.42 10.32
N GLY A 167 -4.82 -5.54 9.25
CA GLY A 167 -3.42 -5.13 9.20
C GLY A 167 -2.42 -6.18 9.71
N GLU A 168 -2.84 -7.40 9.99
CA GLU A 168 -1.93 -8.50 10.33
C GLU A 168 -1.07 -8.88 9.13
N LEU A 169 0.26 -8.89 9.27
CA LEU A 169 1.15 -9.37 8.24
C LEU A 169 1.07 -10.89 8.18
N LEU A 170 0.49 -11.43 7.10
CA LEU A 170 0.31 -12.86 6.90
C LEU A 170 1.56 -13.52 6.33
N GLN A 171 2.23 -12.86 5.39
CA GLN A 171 3.46 -13.38 4.77
C GLN A 171 4.26 -12.28 4.08
N GLN A 172 5.57 -12.52 3.92
CA GLN A 172 6.47 -11.68 3.13
C GLN A 172 7.49 -12.50 2.33
N TRP A 173 7.95 -11.95 1.21
CA TRP A 173 8.97 -12.53 0.33
C TRP A 173 9.93 -11.46 -0.19
N ASP A 174 11.22 -11.78 -0.26
CA ASP A 174 12.25 -10.90 -0.85
C ASP A 174 12.33 -10.99 -2.39
N ASP A 175 11.48 -11.81 -3.02
CA ASP A 175 11.33 -11.89 -4.49
C ASP A 175 9.88 -12.23 -4.87
N VAL A 176 9.59 -12.32 -6.16
CA VAL A 176 8.23 -12.56 -6.69
C VAL A 176 7.72 -13.94 -6.26
N PRO A 177 6.69 -14.04 -5.39
CA PRO A 177 6.10 -15.32 -5.00
C PRO A 177 5.43 -15.99 -6.19
N SER A 178 5.37 -17.33 -6.20
CA SER A 178 4.59 -18.06 -7.20
C SER A 178 3.09 -17.75 -7.07
N ALA A 179 2.34 -17.98 -8.15
CA ALA A 179 0.88 -17.81 -8.13
C ALA A 179 0.21 -18.74 -7.09
N ALA A 180 0.76 -19.94 -6.88
CA ALA A 180 0.25 -20.89 -5.90
C ALA A 180 0.46 -20.40 -4.46
N GLU A 181 1.66 -19.90 -4.14
CA GLU A 181 1.96 -19.34 -2.81
C GLU A 181 1.07 -18.12 -2.53
N LEU A 182 0.95 -17.21 -3.49
CA LEU A 182 0.12 -16.02 -3.33
C LEU A 182 -1.36 -16.39 -3.15
N ALA A 183 -1.86 -17.37 -3.92
CA ALA A 183 -3.24 -17.84 -3.83
C ALA A 183 -3.59 -18.52 -2.51
N VAL A 184 -2.62 -19.12 -1.82
CA VAL A 184 -2.83 -19.72 -0.49
C VAL A 184 -3.01 -18.61 0.54
N VAL A 185 -2.07 -17.66 0.58
CA VAL A 185 -2.04 -16.64 1.64
C VAL A 185 -3.21 -15.66 1.52
N VAL A 186 -3.56 -15.20 0.32
CA VAL A 186 -4.64 -14.22 0.16
C VAL A 186 -6.04 -14.80 0.40
N LYS A 187 -6.19 -16.13 0.51
CA LYS A 187 -7.47 -16.75 0.93
C LYS A 187 -7.71 -16.68 2.43
N GLU A 188 -6.66 -16.52 3.23
CA GLU A 188 -6.77 -16.48 4.69
C GLU A 188 -7.22 -15.07 5.12
N PRO A 189 -8.42 -14.91 5.70
CA PRO A 189 -9.01 -13.60 6.02
C PRO A 189 -8.50 -12.98 7.31
#